data_AF-A0A3L8D4S8-F1
#
_entry.id   AF-A0A3L8D4S8-F1
#
_cell.length_a   1.000
_cell.length_b   1.000
_cell.length_c   1.000
_cell.angle_alpha   90.00
_cell.angle_beta   90.00
_cell.angle_gamma   90.00
#
_symmetry.space_group_name_H-M   'P 1'
#
loop_
_entity.id
_entity.type
_entity.pdbx_description
1 polymer ?
#
loop_
_entity_poly.entity_id
_entity_poly.type
_entity_poly.pdbx_seq_one_letter_code
_entity_poly.pdbx_strand_id
1 'polypeptide(L)'
;MWCLKGREGICVYVTPNQKQTFGKSLSDIKLEGDPTISRLHAVISVESIEESDTTPYKCVISDLSKYGTFVIRDGQKKKLLINEKCTLKAGDTVQFGLKQTTFV
;
A
#
# COMPACT_ATOMS: atom_id res chain seq x y z
N MET A 1 -11.39 -5.26 8.17
CA MET A 1 -11.22 -3.88 7.64
C MET A 1 -9.82 -3.43 7.96
N TRP A 2 -9.12 -2.80 7.02
CA TRP A 2 -7.80 -2.21 7.23
C TRP A 2 -7.88 -0.68 7.13
N CYS A 3 -7.08 0.03 7.92
CA CYS A 3 -7.00 1.48 7.92
C CYS A 3 -5.53 1.87 7.74
N LEU A 4 -5.23 2.60 6.66
CA LEU A 4 -3.90 3.14 6.37
C LEU A 4 -3.91 4.62 6.74
N LYS A 5 -3.05 5.02 7.68
CA LYS A 5 -2.96 6.39 8.19
C LYS A 5 -1.77 7.10 7.58
N GLY A 6 -2.04 8.16 6.80
CA GLY A 6 -1.04 9.05 6.24
C GLY A 6 -0.69 10.21 7.18
N ARG A 7 0.34 10.99 6.81
CA ARG A 7 0.88 12.09 7.64
C ARG A 7 -0.06 13.28 7.85
N GLU A 8 -0.99 13.52 6.92
CA GLU A 8 -1.90 14.68 6.95
C GLU A 8 -3.27 14.34 7.54
N GLY A 9 -3.35 13.32 8.40
CA GLY A 9 -4.62 12.84 8.96
C GLY A 9 -5.50 12.06 7.97
N ILE A 10 -5.01 11.84 6.74
CA ILE A 10 -5.68 11.00 5.74
C ILE A 10 -5.76 9.57 6.28
N CYS A 11 -6.97 9.05 6.39
CA CYS A 11 -7.23 7.65 6.74
C CYS A 11 -7.90 6.96 5.55
N VAL A 12 -7.24 5.95 5.00
CA VAL A 12 -7.78 5.16 3.89
C VAL A 12 -8.27 3.83 4.44
N TYR A 13 -9.57 3.58 4.32
CA TYR A 13 -10.18 2.33 4.75
C TYR A 13 -10.32 1.39 3.56
N VAL A 14 -9.85 0.15 3.72
CA VAL A 14 -10.02 -0.90 2.71
C VAL A 14 -10.81 -2.04 3.34
N THR A 15 -12.00 -2.31 2.82
CA THR A 15 -12.86 -3.39 3.32
C THR A 15 -12.54 -4.71 2.61
N PRO A 16 -13.01 -5.86 3.13
CA PRO A 16 -12.90 -7.15 2.44
C PRO A 16 -13.25 -7.09 0.94
N ASN A 17 -12.42 -7.75 0.13
CA ASN A 17 -12.54 -7.86 -1.32
C ASN A 17 -12.50 -6.52 -2.08
N GLN A 18 -12.11 -5.44 -1.41
CA GLN A 18 -11.84 -4.16 -2.05
C GLN A 18 -10.36 -3.98 -2.32
N LYS A 19 -10.08 -3.08 -3.25
CA LYS A 19 -8.75 -2.57 -3.54
C LYS A 19 -8.80 -1.06 -3.65
N GLN A 20 -7.69 -0.43 -3.29
CA GLN A 20 -7.47 0.99 -3.41
C GLN A 20 -6.16 1.22 -4.16
N THR A 21 -6.19 2.13 -5.12
CA THR A 21 -5.01 2.51 -5.90
C THR A 21 -4.40 3.80 -5.36
N PHE A 22 -3.06 3.88 -5.38
CA PHE A 22 -2.26 5.01 -4.90
C PHE A 22 -1.39 5.53 -6.04
N GLY A 23 -1.24 6.85 -6.17
CA GLY A 23 -0.51 7.48 -7.27
C GLY A 23 -0.80 8.96 -7.43
N LYS A 24 -0.30 9.60 -8.49
CA LYS A 24 -0.52 11.04 -8.73
C LYS A 24 -1.87 11.38 -9.35
N SER A 25 -2.35 10.57 -10.29
CA SER A 25 -3.48 11.00 -11.15
C SER A 25 -4.38 9.88 -11.65
N LEU A 26 -3.87 8.66 -11.79
CA LEU A 26 -4.62 7.48 -12.24
C LEU A 26 -4.85 6.55 -11.06
N SER A 27 -5.27 7.13 -9.94
CA SER A 27 -5.41 6.44 -8.67
C SER A 27 -6.55 7.03 -7.85
N ASP A 28 -7.12 6.20 -6.98
CA ASP A 28 -8.20 6.58 -6.09
C ASP A 28 -7.68 7.50 -4.96
N ILE A 29 -6.49 7.18 -4.43
CA ILE A 29 -5.78 8.01 -3.47
C ILE A 29 -4.69 8.77 -4.21
N LYS A 30 -4.80 10.10 -4.19
CA LYS A 30 -3.85 11.02 -4.81
C LYS A 30 -2.72 11.36 -3.85
N LEU A 31 -1.49 11.11 -4.29
CA LEU A 31 -0.25 11.42 -3.59
C LEU A 31 0.47 12.51 -4.39
N GLU A 32 0.25 13.76 -3.99
CA GLU A 32 0.76 14.94 -4.67
C GLU A 32 2.11 15.41 -4.08
N GLY A 33 2.81 16.32 -4.76
CA GLY A 33 4.05 16.94 -4.27
C GLY A 33 5.33 16.10 -4.39
N ASP A 34 5.25 14.78 -4.64
CA ASP A 34 6.43 13.93 -4.87
C ASP A 34 6.63 13.58 -6.36
N PRO A 35 7.66 14.13 -7.04
CA PRO A 35 7.95 13.81 -8.44
C PRO A 35 8.30 12.34 -8.68
N THR A 36 8.72 11.60 -7.65
CA THR A 36 9.09 10.17 -7.75
C THR A 36 7.89 9.23 -7.66
N ILE A 37 6.69 9.75 -7.45
CA ILE A 37 5.47 8.94 -7.47
C ILE A 37 4.93 8.80 -8.91
N SER A 38 4.69 7.58 -9.37
CA SER A 38 4.02 7.31 -10.66
C SER A 38 2.54 7.74 -10.67
N ARG A 39 1.96 7.91 -11.87
CA ARG A 39 0.52 8.25 -12.04
C ARG A 39 -0.40 7.21 -11.40
N LEU A 40 -0.09 5.93 -11.62
CA LEU A 40 -0.55 4.76 -10.89
C LEU A 40 0.71 4.13 -10.27
N HIS A 41 0.81 4.11 -8.95
CA HIS A 41 2.04 3.77 -8.24
C HIS A 41 1.98 2.41 -7.56
N ALA A 42 0.90 2.16 -6.83
CA ALA A 42 0.71 0.92 -6.11
C ALA A 42 -0.78 0.63 -5.94
N VAL A 43 -1.08 -0.61 -5.60
CA VAL A 43 -2.43 -1.06 -5.28
C VAL A 43 -2.38 -1.76 -3.94
N ILE A 44 -3.32 -1.45 -3.05
CA ILE A 44 -3.54 -2.18 -1.81
C ILE A 44 -4.90 -2.86 -1.89
N SER A 45 -4.96 -4.16 -1.63
CA SER A 45 -6.17 -4.97 -1.63
C SER A 45 -6.35 -5.72 -0.32
N VAL A 46 -7.58 -5.99 0.07
CA VAL A 46 -7.90 -6.90 1.18
C VAL A 46 -8.49 -8.17 0.58
N GLU A 47 -7.67 -9.22 0.52
CA GLU A 47 -7.98 -10.47 -0.17
C GLU A 47 -8.37 -11.56 0.85
N SER A 48 -9.31 -12.44 0.51
CA SER A 48 -9.63 -13.62 1.32
C SER A 48 -8.50 -14.65 1.27
N ILE A 49 -8.31 -15.38 2.36
CA ILE A 49 -7.45 -16.57 2.40
C ILE A 49 -8.34 -17.77 2.08
N GLU A 50 -8.12 -18.42 0.94
CA GLU A 50 -8.99 -19.47 0.39
C GLU A 50 -9.03 -20.76 1.24
N GLU A 51 -8.17 -20.90 2.24
CA GLU A 51 -7.95 -22.15 2.99
C GLU A 51 -8.57 -22.20 4.40
N SER A 52 -9.48 -21.28 4.77
CA SER A 52 -10.02 -21.26 6.14
C SER A 52 -11.53 -21.09 6.21
N ASP A 53 -12.19 -22.03 6.91
CA ASP A 53 -13.62 -22.03 7.27
C ASP A 53 -14.07 -20.79 8.07
N THR A 54 -13.13 -19.99 8.56
CA THR A 54 -13.35 -18.69 9.21
C THR A 54 -12.68 -17.57 8.41
N THR A 55 -13.16 -17.31 7.18
CA THR A 55 -12.63 -16.34 6.20
C THR A 55 -11.70 -15.25 6.77
N PRO A 56 -10.38 -15.50 6.85
CA PRO A 56 -9.42 -14.53 7.34
C PRO A 56 -8.98 -13.70 6.13
N TYR A 57 -9.02 -12.39 6.26
CA TYR A 57 -8.64 -11.47 5.21
C TYR A 57 -7.21 -10.96 5.41
N LYS A 58 -6.41 -10.94 4.34
CA LYS A 58 -5.06 -10.38 4.33
C LYS A 58 -5.02 -9.06 3.56
N CYS A 59 -4.25 -8.09 4.06
CA CYS A 59 -3.96 -6.87 3.31
C CYS A 59 -2.71 -7.09 2.46
N VAL A 60 -2.81 -6.82 1.17
CA VAL A 60 -1.76 -7.07 0.19
C VAL A 60 -1.47 -5.77 -0.54
N ILE A 61 -0.18 -5.45 -0.69
CA ILE A 61 0.28 -4.33 -1.52
C ILE A 61 1.03 -4.86 -2.74
N SER A 62 0.84 -4.24 -3.90
CA SER A 62 1.63 -4.50 -5.11
C SER A 62 2.18 -3.21 -5.70
N ASP A 63 3.47 -3.21 -6.02
CA ASP A 63 4.15 -2.09 -6.68
C ASP A 63 3.91 -2.09 -8.19
N LEU A 64 3.63 -0.91 -8.76
CA LEU A 64 3.49 -0.66 -10.20
C LEU A 64 4.37 0.51 -10.65
N SER A 65 5.29 0.97 -9.80
CA SER A 65 5.92 2.27 -9.93
C SER A 65 7.30 2.22 -10.57
N LYS A 66 7.78 3.37 -11.05
CA LYS A 66 9.13 3.50 -11.62
C LYS A 66 10.21 3.51 -10.53
N TYR A 67 9.95 4.20 -9.42
CA TYR A 67 10.93 4.43 -8.36
C TYR A 67 10.81 3.45 -7.19
N GLY A 68 9.70 2.73 -7.12
CA GLY A 68 9.43 1.64 -6.20
C GLY A 68 8.56 2.06 -5.01
N THR A 69 7.94 1.03 -4.46
CA THR A 69 7.25 1.04 -3.17
C THR A 69 8.10 0.29 -2.15
N PHE A 70 8.11 0.76 -0.91
CA PHE A 70 8.90 0.16 0.17
C PHE A 70 8.00 -0.20 1.35
N VAL A 71 8.24 -1.37 1.93
CA VAL A 71 7.61 -1.81 3.18
C VAL A 71 8.68 -1.75 4.27
N ILE A 72 8.39 -1.02 5.33
CA ILE A 72 9.24 -0.87 6.51
C ILE A 72 8.60 -1.65 7.65
N ARG A 73 9.28 -2.70 8.11
CA ARG A 73 8.83 -3.58 9.17
C ARG A 73 9.98 -3.79 10.15
N ASP A 74 9.73 -3.56 11.44
CA ASP A 74 10.74 -3.73 12.50
C ASP A 74 12.05 -2.97 12.21
N GLY A 75 11.93 -1.76 11.65
CA GLY A 75 13.07 -0.93 11.24
C GLY A 75 13.76 -1.35 9.94
N GLN A 76 13.41 -2.49 9.35
CA GLN A 76 13.95 -2.95 8.07
C GLN A 76 13.13 -2.44 6.90
N LYS A 77 13.78 -1.75 5.96
CA LYS A 77 13.16 -1.23 4.74
C LYS A 77 13.40 -2.17 3.56
N LYS A 78 12.35 -2.86 3.11
CA LYS A 78 12.37 -3.70 1.91
C LYS A 78 11.73 -2.95 0.73
N LYS A 79 12.45 -2.85 -0.39
CA LYS A 79 11.86 -2.40 -1.67
C LYS A 79 11.11 -3.57 -2.31
N LEU A 80 9.89 -3.33 -2.77
CA LEU A 80 9.14 -4.31 -3.58
C LEU A 80 9.64 -4.29 -5.02
N LEU A 81 9.74 -5.46 -5.64
CA LEU A 81 9.92 -5.58 -7.09
C LEU A 81 8.63 -5.17 -7.80
N ILE A 82 8.74 -4.73 -9.05
CA ILE A 82 7.56 -4.36 -9.83
C ILE A 82 6.65 -5.59 -9.99
N ASN A 83 5.35 -5.40 -9.78
CA ASN A 83 4.33 -6.45 -9.71
C ASN A 83 4.50 -7.48 -8.58
N GLU A 84 5.48 -7.32 -7.67
CA GLU A 84 5.57 -8.15 -6.46
C GLU A 84 4.40 -7.82 -5.54
N LYS A 85 3.70 -8.86 -5.09
CA LYS A 85 2.72 -8.76 -4.01
C LYS A 85 3.41 -8.99 -2.66
N CYS A 86 3.12 -8.14 -1.69
CA CYS A 86 3.58 -8.29 -0.32
C CYS A 86 2.40 -8.22 0.65
N THR A 87 2.30 -9.17 1.58
CA THR A 87 1.30 -9.12 2.65
C THR A 87 1.76 -8.15 3.75
N LEU A 88 0.93 -7.14 4.00
CA LEU A 88 1.11 -6.19 5.08
C LEU A 88 0.65 -6.78 6.41
N LYS A 89 1.31 -6.36 7.48
CA LYS A 89 0.99 -6.65 8.88
C LYS A 89 0.64 -5.35 9.59
N ALA A 90 -0.11 -5.46 10.69
CA ALA A 90 -0.40 -4.30 11.51
C ALA A 90 0.91 -3.67 12.03
N GLY A 91 1.03 -2.35 11.88
CA GLY A 91 2.23 -1.59 12.27
C GLY A 91 3.29 -1.48 11.18
N ASP A 92 3.14 -2.16 10.04
CA ASP A 92 4.02 -1.91 8.89
C ASP A 92 3.86 -0.46 8.40
N THR A 93 4.98 0.16 8.02
CA THR A 93 4.94 1.44 7.31
C THR A 93 5.18 1.22 5.83
N VAL A 94 4.30 1.71 4.99
CA VAL A 94 4.46 1.73 3.53
C VAL A 94 4.97 3.09 3.10
N GLN A 95 6.03 3.12 2.28
CA GLN A 95 6.55 4.32 1.64
C GLN A 95 6.35 4.23 0.12
N PHE A 96 5.76 5.27 -0.47
CA PHE A 96 5.60 5.40 -1.91
C PHE A 96 6.66 6.35 -2.48
N GLY A 97 7.41 5.90 -3.48
CA GLY A 97 8.50 6.68 -4.07
C GLY A 97 9.68 6.88 -3.11
N LEU A 98 10.54 7.84 -3.44
CA LEU A 98 11.81 8.06 -2.73
C LEU A 98 11.71 9.08 -1.60
N LYS A 99 10.69 9.94 -1.58
CA LYS A 99 10.51 10.94 -0.51
C LYS A 99 9.72 10.37 0.66
N GLN A 100 9.19 11.26 1.51
CA GLN A 100 8.61 10.93 2.81
C GLN A 100 7.10 10.60 2.77
N THR A 101 6.56 10.25 1.60
CA THR A 101 5.15 9.86 1.46
C THR A 101 4.92 8.48 2.07
N THR A 102 4.39 8.45 3.30
CA THR A 102 4.33 7.25 4.15
C THR A 102 2.95 7.06 4.77
N PHE A 103 2.56 5.79 4.92
CA PHE A 103 1.32 5.33 5.56
C PHE A 103 1.62 4.20 6.55
N VAL A 104 0.90 4.14 7.67
CA VAL A 104 0.97 3.09 8.70
C VAL A 104 -0.35 2.35 8.84
#